data_AF-A0A4P2QDM4-F1
#
_entry.id   AF-A0A4P2QDM4-F1
#
_cell.length_a   1.000
_cell.length_b   1.000
_cell.length_c   1.000
_cell.angle_alpha   90.00
_cell.angle_beta   90.00
_cell.angle_gamma   90.00
#
_symmetry.space_group_name_H-M   'P 1'
#
loop_
_entity.id
_entity.type
_entity.pdbx_description
1 polymer ?
#
loop_
_entity_poly.entity_id
_entity_poly.type
_entity_poly.pdbx_seq_one_letter_code
_entity_poly.pdbx_strand_id
1 'polypeptide(L)'
;MMTVFEVYLAKGSSGADLLSAEVLRETGAQVMTLKEAELVGFQGLDPLENSGDVRLIAVRERDAPWIHRCLETSGAVASFRAHQVE
;
A
#
# COMPACT_ATOMS: atom_id res chain seq x y z
N MET A 1 -1.30 -4.85 16.04
CA MET A 1 -1.50 -5.54 14.75
C MET A 1 -2.07 -4.62 13.69
N MET A 2 -1.20 -4.25 12.76
CA MET A 2 -1.50 -3.51 11.53
C MET A 2 -1.19 -4.42 10.33
N THR A 3 -1.84 -4.14 9.22
CA THR A 3 -1.51 -4.75 7.93
C THR A 3 -0.86 -3.69 7.05
N VAL A 4 0.29 -4.01 6.47
CA VAL A 4 0.97 -3.17 5.51
C VAL A 4 0.88 -3.82 4.13
N PHE A 5 0.28 -3.11 3.19
CA PHE A 5 0.25 -3.53 1.80
C PHE A 5 1.41 -2.91 1.07
N GLU A 6 2.27 -3.76 0.51
CA GLU A 6 3.28 -3.40 -0.46
C GLU A 6 2.68 -3.47 -1.86
N VAL A 7 2.47 -2.31 -2.47
CA VAL A 7 1.74 -2.16 -3.73
C VAL A 7 2.70 -1.74 -4.83
N TYR A 8 2.82 -2.59 -5.84
CA TYR A 8 3.57 -2.33 -7.06
C TYR A 8 2.63 -1.71 -8.09
N LEU A 9 2.94 -0.48 -8.52
CA LEU A 9 2.12 0.25 -9.48
C LEU A 9 2.44 -0.17 -10.92
N ALA A 10 1.41 -0.12 -11.77
CA ALA A 10 1.59 -0.23 -13.21
C ALA A 10 2.40 0.95 -13.74
N LYS A 11 3.21 0.73 -14.79
CA LYS A 11 4.05 1.79 -15.38
C LYS A 11 3.20 2.99 -15.79
N GLY A 12 3.59 4.19 -15.34
CA GLY A 12 2.87 5.44 -15.61
C GLY A 12 1.69 5.73 -14.69
N SER A 13 1.39 4.85 -13.72
CA SER A 13 0.40 5.13 -12.67
C SER A 13 1.04 5.84 -11.48
N SER A 14 0.33 6.81 -10.91
CA SER A 14 0.73 7.50 -9.68
C SER A 14 0.03 6.90 -8.47
N GLY A 15 0.74 6.80 -7.35
CA GLY A 15 0.21 6.28 -6.09
C GLY A 15 -0.76 7.20 -5.37
N ALA A 16 -0.92 8.45 -5.82
CA ALA A 16 -1.78 9.44 -5.17
C ALA A 16 -3.28 9.09 -5.23
N ASP A 17 -3.69 8.33 -6.26
CA ASP A 17 -5.08 7.96 -6.52
C ASP A 17 -5.37 6.47 -6.25
N LEU A 18 -4.47 5.77 -5.54
CA LEU A 18 -4.62 4.35 -5.20
C LEU A 18 -5.87 4.06 -4.37
N LEU A 19 -6.16 4.96 -3.42
CA LEU A 19 -7.30 4.91 -2.53
C LEU A 19 -8.00 6.25 -2.57
N SER A 20 -9.32 6.23 -2.75
CA SER A 20 -10.12 7.45 -2.67
C SER A 20 -10.03 8.08 -1.29
N ALA A 21 -10.16 9.41 -1.22
CA ALA A 21 -10.12 10.16 0.04
C ALA A 21 -11.15 9.66 1.08
N GLU A 22 -12.29 9.15 0.61
CA GLU A 22 -13.30 8.51 1.47
C GLU A 22 -12.75 7.24 2.14
N VAL A 23 -12.12 6.35 1.38
CA VAL A 23 -11.51 5.11 1.88
C VAL A 23 -10.41 5.42 2.90
N LEU A 24 -9.55 6.41 2.62
CA LEU A 24 -8.51 6.85 3.54
C LEU A 24 -9.10 7.36 4.86
N ARG A 25 -10.19 8.13 4.80
CA ARG A 25 -10.86 8.68 5.98
C ARG A 25 -11.53 7.60 6.83
N GLU A 26 -12.17 6.61 6.20
CA GLU A 26 -12.91 5.57 6.91
C GLU A 26 -12.01 4.50 7.51
N THR A 27 -11.02 4.03 6.74
CA THR A 27 -10.09 2.97 7.18
C THR A 27 -8.96 3.52 8.05
N GLY A 28 -8.66 4.82 7.94
CA GLY A 28 -7.46 5.43 8.52
C GLY A 28 -6.18 4.91 7.88
N ALA A 29 -6.26 4.39 6.64
CA ALA A 29 -5.11 3.92 5.91
C ALA A 29 -4.14 5.08 5.63
N GLN A 30 -2.84 4.80 5.74
CA GLN A 30 -1.78 5.74 5.42
C GLN A 30 -1.00 5.22 4.23
N VAL A 31 -0.98 5.99 3.15
CA VAL A 31 -0.20 5.71 1.94
C VAL A 31 1.13 6.44 2.06
N MET A 32 2.23 5.71 1.91
CA MET A 32 3.57 6.23 2.03
C MET A 32 4.49 5.63 0.96
N THR A 33 5.58 6.32 0.66
CA THR A 33 6.69 5.77 -0.12
C THR A 33 7.52 4.80 0.71
N LEU A 34 8.34 3.98 0.05
CA LEU A 34 9.32 3.13 0.72
C LEU A 34 10.20 3.93 1.70
N LYS A 35 10.69 5.10 1.23
CA LYS A 35 11.54 5.99 2.02
C LYS A 35 10.84 6.54 3.27
N GLU A 36 9.55 6.88 3.17
CA GLU A 36 8.77 7.34 4.32
C GLU A 36 8.51 6.20 5.32
N ALA A 37 8.34 4.97 4.85
CA ALA A 37 8.20 3.81 5.72
C ALA A 37 9.51 3.50 6.48
N GLU A 38 10.67 3.61 5.83
CA GLU A 38 11.97 3.48 6.50
C GLU A 38 12.12 4.49 7.65
N LEU A 39 11.64 5.73 7.47
CA LEU A 39 11.68 6.78 8.49
C LEU A 39 10.83 6.46 9.73
N VAL A 40 9.78 5.66 9.57
CA VAL A 40 8.92 5.23 10.69
C VAL A 40 9.31 3.85 11.23
N GLY A 41 10.45 3.30 10.79
CA GLY A 41 11.01 2.05 11.30
C GLY A 41 10.54 0.78 10.58
N PHE A 42 9.85 0.91 9.44
CA PHE A 42 9.54 -0.23 8.58
C PHE A 42 10.77 -0.59 7.74
N GLN A 43 11.36 -1.76 8.01
CA GLN A 43 12.52 -2.31 7.30
C GLN A 43 12.20 -3.69 6.72
N GLY A 44 12.92 -4.11 5.68
CA GLY A 44 12.75 -5.44 5.05
C GLY A 44 11.81 -5.48 3.84
N LEU A 45 11.53 -4.33 3.23
CA LEU A 45 10.78 -4.23 1.98
C LEU A 45 11.78 -4.07 0.83
N ASP A 46 12.09 -5.17 0.16
CA ASP A 46 12.92 -5.14 -1.06
C ASP A 46 12.04 -4.74 -2.24
N PRO A 47 12.28 -3.57 -2.87
CA PRO A 47 11.57 -3.24 -4.09
C PRO A 47 11.89 -4.30 -5.14
N LEU A 48 10.87 -5.01 -5.64
CA LEU A 48 11.03 -5.95 -6.75
C LEU A 48 11.73 -5.22 -7.91
N GLU A 49 12.94 -5.68 -8.25
CA GLU A 49 13.66 -5.21 -9.43
C GLU A 49 12.72 -5.29 -10.65
N ASN A 50 12.45 -4.14 -11.27
CA ASN A 50 11.50 -3.88 -12.39
C ASN A 50 10.09 -3.38 -12.06
N SER A 51 9.74 -3.15 -10.79
CA SER A 51 8.50 -2.42 -10.46
C SER A 51 8.71 -0.92 -10.61
N GLY A 52 7.82 -0.24 -11.33
CA GLY A 52 7.99 1.19 -11.65
C GLY A 52 8.01 2.08 -10.41
N ASP A 53 6.98 1.97 -9.58
CA ASP A 53 6.82 2.68 -8.32
C ASP A 53 6.24 1.73 -7.26
N VAL A 54 6.75 1.82 -6.03
CA VAL A 54 6.25 1.05 -4.88
C VAL A 54 5.58 2.00 -3.88
N ARG A 55 4.38 1.64 -3.45
CA ARG A 55 3.64 2.34 -2.39
C ARG A 55 3.34 1.38 -1.26
N LEU A 56 3.39 1.90 -0.05
CA LEU A 56 3.09 1.17 1.16
C LEU A 56 1.81 1.74 1.75
N ILE A 57 0.86 0.86 2.05
CA ILE A 57 -0.41 1.24 2.65
C ILE A 57 -0.50 0.56 4.01
N ALA A 58 -0.31 1.35 5.07
CA ALA A 58 -0.47 0.88 6.44
C ALA A 58 -1.92 1.06 6.89
N VAL A 59 -2.56 0.00 7.37
CA VAL A 59 -3.96 0.03 7.80
C VAL A 59 -4.15 -0.85 9.04
N ARG A 60 -5.22 -0.60 9.80
CA ARG A 60 -5.62 -1.49 10.90
C ARG A 60 -6.05 -2.84 10.32
N GLU A 61 -5.76 -3.93 11.04
CA GLU A 61 -6.09 -5.29 10.59
C GLU A 61 -7.58 -5.47 10.22
N ARG A 62 -8.50 -4.90 11.01
CA ARG A 62 -9.95 -4.96 10.77
C ARG A 62 -10.38 -4.37 9.41
N ASP A 63 -9.60 -3.43 8.90
CA ASP A 63 -9.89 -2.65 7.69
C ASP A 63 -9.08 -3.21 6.48
N ALA A 64 -8.17 -4.18 6.71
CA ALA A 64 -7.33 -4.78 5.69
C ALA A 64 -8.12 -5.50 4.56
N PRO A 65 -9.21 -6.24 4.82
CA PRO A 65 -10.00 -6.86 3.74
C PRO A 65 -10.59 -5.83 2.76
N TRP A 66 -10.89 -4.63 3.24
CA TRP A 66 -11.39 -3.54 2.39
C TRP A 66 -10.30 -3.03 1.46
N ILE A 67 -9.11 -2.75 2.00
CA ILE A 67 -7.95 -2.31 1.22
C ILE A 67 -7.56 -3.36 0.18
N HIS A 68 -7.53 -4.64 0.56
CA HIS A 68 -7.25 -5.75 -0.36
C HIS A 68 -8.18 -5.72 -1.56
N ARG A 69 -9.50 -5.61 -1.33
CA ARG A 69 -10.50 -5.55 -2.40
C ARG A 69 -10.32 -4.32 -3.29
N CYS A 70 -10.01 -3.15 -2.71
CA CYS A 70 -9.72 -1.94 -3.49
C CYS A 70 -8.53 -2.17 -4.44
N LEU A 71 -7.45 -2.77 -3.95
CA LEU A 71 -6.25 -3.05 -4.74
C LEU A 71 -6.51 -4.05 -5.87
N GLU A 72 -7.28 -5.12 -5.62
CA GLU A 72 -7.64 -6.11 -6.64
C GLU A 72 -8.46 -5.52 -7.80
N THR A 73 -9.29 -4.52 -7.51
CA THR A 73 -10.13 -3.86 -8.53
C THR A 73 -9.45 -2.68 -9.22
N SER A 74 -8.26 -2.28 -8.77
CA SER A 74 -7.59 -1.08 -9.26
C SER A 74 -6.74 -1.37 -10.50
N GLY A 75 -7.05 -0.70 -11.61
CA GLY A 75 -6.25 -0.77 -12.84
C GLY A 75 -4.86 -0.12 -12.73
N ALA A 76 -4.59 0.62 -11.64
CA ALA A 76 -3.29 1.23 -11.36
C ALA A 76 -2.31 0.27 -10.67
N VAL A 77 -2.81 -0.87 -10.16
CA VAL A 77 -2.01 -1.85 -9.42
C VAL A 77 -1.54 -2.95 -10.36
N ALA A 78 -0.23 -3.17 -10.42
CA ALA A 78 0.35 -4.30 -11.15
C ALA A 78 0.37 -5.57 -10.28
N SER A 79 0.70 -5.42 -8.99
CA SER A 79 0.72 -6.50 -8.01
C SER A 79 0.77 -5.91 -6.60
N PHE A 80 0.44 -6.69 -5.59
CA PHE A 80 0.63 -6.28 -4.20
C PHE A 80 0.89 -7.47 -3.27
N ARG A 81 1.49 -7.19 -2.11
CA ARG A 81 1.74 -8.15 -1.02
C ARG A 81 1.26 -7.57 0.30
N ALA A 82 0.66 -8.39 1.15
CA ALA A 82 0.24 -7.98 2.48
C ALA A 82 1.20 -8.54 3.53
N HIS A 83 1.62 -7.68 4.45
CA HIS A 83 2.49 -8.02 5.57
C HIS A 83 1.76 -7.71 6.87
N GLN A 84 1.70 -8.66 7.80
CA GLN A 84 1.20 -8.41 9.16
C GLN A 84 2.33 -7.91 10.04
N VAL A 85 2.04 -6.89 10.83
CA VAL A 85 3.00 -6.19 11.68
C VAL A 85 2.37 -6.04 13.06
N GLU A 86 3.08 -6.45 14.11
CA GLU A 86 2.57 -6.41 15.49
C GLU A 86 2.53 -5.00 16.08
#